data_AF-A0A369K075-F1
#
_entry.id   AF-A0A369K075-F1
#
_cell.length_a   1.000
_cell.length_b   1.000
_cell.length_c   1.000
_cell.angle_alpha   90.00
_cell.angle_beta   90.00
_cell.angle_gamma   90.00
#
_symmetry.space_group_name_H-M   'P 1'
#
loop_
_entity.id
_entity.type
_entity.pdbx_description
1 polymer ?
#
loop_
_entity_poly.entity_id
_entity_poly.type
_entity_poly.pdbx_seq_one_letter_code
_entity_poly.pdbx_strand_id
1 'polypeptide(L)'
;MESTPFIVFGYGSLIFKPPPHTIAQVPGFLKGYVRRFAQKSHDHRGTPENPGRVVTLIHKEEWDKFSGSDAFPHEDIVWGIAYTIDPVHEAEVRDYLDYREKDGYTMETIDIYGVDGDEEKIIIRRAFCYVGRNDNPSFIGSEPLDVLAERIWKSIGPSGHNKEYLYNLVAAVRDLSPNSYDSHLYALEAHVRALDAANGDIRIESKP
;
A
#
# COMPACT_ATOMS: atom_id res chain seq x y z
N MET A 1 -9.66 33.76 -2.32
CA MET A 1 -9.79 32.46 -3.00
C MET A 1 -9.42 31.42 -1.98
N GLU A 2 -10.36 30.57 -1.56
CA GLU A 2 -10.00 29.43 -0.71
C GLU A 2 -9.05 28.54 -1.52
N SER A 3 -7.85 28.31 -0.98
CA SER A 3 -6.90 27.37 -1.56
C SER A 3 -7.49 25.98 -1.46
N THR A 4 -7.48 25.21 -2.55
CA THR A 4 -7.83 23.79 -2.52
C THR A 4 -6.94 23.09 -1.50
N PRO A 5 -7.50 22.37 -0.50
CA PRO A 5 -6.70 21.72 0.52
C PRO A 5 -5.80 20.64 -0.09
N PHE A 6 -4.60 20.47 0.46
CA PHE A 6 -3.74 19.34 0.12
C PHE A 6 -4.25 18.09 0.84
N ILE A 7 -4.85 17.20 0.05
CA ILE A 7 -5.38 15.92 0.52
C ILE A 7 -4.61 14.80 -0.16
N VAL A 8 -4.02 13.89 0.62
CA VAL A 8 -3.24 12.75 0.13
C VAL A 8 -3.94 11.44 0.46
N PHE A 9 -4.09 10.56 -0.52
CA PHE A 9 -4.62 9.22 -0.33
C PHE A 9 -3.50 8.23 0.02
N GLY A 10 -3.66 7.55 1.15
CA GLY A 10 -2.79 6.46 1.57
C GLY A 10 -3.44 5.09 1.33
N TYR A 11 -2.78 4.24 0.54
CA TYR A 11 -3.21 2.85 0.28
C TYR A 11 -2.25 1.79 0.84
N GLY A 12 -1.03 2.18 1.23
CA GLY A 12 0.02 1.28 1.73
C GLY A 12 0.40 1.61 3.17
N SER A 13 1.69 1.82 3.42
CA SER A 13 2.19 2.13 4.76
C SER A 13 1.57 3.38 5.38
N LEU A 14 1.09 4.32 4.57
CA LEU A 14 0.38 5.50 5.06
C LEU A 14 -0.90 5.18 5.84
N ILE A 15 -1.51 4.01 5.65
CA ILE A 15 -2.71 3.62 6.42
C ILE A 15 -2.38 3.40 7.91
N PHE A 16 -1.19 2.85 8.23
CA PHE A 16 -0.76 2.59 9.61
C PHE A 16 0.41 3.49 10.08
N LYS A 17 0.93 4.34 9.20
CA LYS A 17 1.92 5.40 9.48
C LYS A 17 1.50 6.68 8.75
N PRO A 18 0.51 7.42 9.28
CA PRO A 18 -0.03 8.63 8.66
C PRO A 18 1.04 9.69 8.35
N PRO A 19 0.82 10.58 7.36
CA PRO A 19 1.67 11.74 7.17
C PRO A 19 1.69 12.65 8.42
N PRO A 20 2.81 13.34 8.69
CA PRO A 20 2.84 14.37 9.73
C PRO A 20 1.87 15.52 9.38
N HIS A 21 1.50 16.32 10.38
CA HIS A 21 0.63 17.50 10.22
C HIS A 21 -0.75 17.21 9.61
N THR A 22 -1.23 15.98 9.75
CA THR A 22 -2.59 15.58 9.37
C THR A 22 -3.61 16.24 10.30
N ILE A 23 -4.58 16.97 9.73
CA ILE A 23 -5.67 17.64 10.46
C ILE A 23 -7.04 16.95 10.30
N ALA A 24 -7.19 16.09 9.29
CA ALA A 24 -8.37 15.24 9.13
C ALA A 24 -8.04 13.93 8.40
N GLN A 25 -8.79 12.87 8.71
CA GLN A 25 -8.65 11.55 8.11
C GLN A 25 -10.04 11.03 7.72
N VAL A 26 -10.20 10.59 6.48
CA VAL A 26 -11.47 10.05 5.98
C VAL A 26 -11.20 8.72 5.27
N PRO A 27 -11.63 7.58 5.83
CA PRO A 27 -11.58 6.31 5.12
C PRO A 27 -12.42 6.36 3.84
N GLY A 28 -11.93 5.71 2.80
CA GLY A 28 -12.61 5.63 1.51
C GLY A 28 -11.94 4.62 0.61
N PHE A 29 -12.36 4.57 -0.64
CA PHE A 29 -11.82 3.64 -1.62
C PHE A 29 -11.69 4.26 -3.00
N LEU A 30 -10.83 3.66 -3.81
CA LEU A 30 -10.64 3.98 -5.22
C LEU A 30 -11.29 2.90 -6.08
N LYS A 31 -11.64 3.27 -7.31
CA LYS A 31 -12.14 2.36 -8.36
C LYS A 31 -11.21 2.39 -9.56
N GLY A 32 -11.07 1.27 -10.26
CA GLY A 32 -10.18 1.15 -11.42
C GLY A 32 -8.71 0.98 -11.05
N TYR A 33 -8.39 0.62 -9.80
CA TYR A 33 -7.03 0.41 -9.34
C TYR A 33 -6.89 -0.93 -8.62
N VAL A 34 -5.67 -1.46 -8.61
CA VAL A 34 -5.31 -2.60 -7.75
C VAL A 34 -4.19 -2.21 -6.80
N ARG A 35 -4.23 -2.81 -5.62
CA ARG A 35 -3.12 -2.79 -4.67
C ARG A 35 -2.45 -4.16 -4.66
N ARG A 36 -1.19 -4.22 -5.09
CA ARG A 36 -0.45 -5.49 -5.20
C ARG A 36 0.96 -5.34 -4.66
N PHE A 37 1.48 -6.40 -4.05
CA PHE A 37 2.88 -6.49 -3.59
C PHE A 37 3.87 -6.64 -4.76
N ALA A 38 3.77 -5.75 -5.74
CA ALA A 38 4.47 -5.81 -7.02
C ALA A 38 5.67 -4.84 -7.11
N GLN A 39 6.06 -4.23 -5.98
CA GLN A 39 7.19 -3.30 -5.91
C GLN A 39 8.31 -3.88 -5.04
N LYS A 40 9.53 -3.95 -5.58
CA LYS A 40 10.73 -4.29 -4.82
C LYS A 40 11.01 -3.22 -3.76
N SER A 41 11.32 -3.65 -2.55
CA SER A 41 11.86 -2.78 -1.50
C SER A 41 13.28 -3.18 -1.15
N HIS A 42 14.25 -2.35 -1.52
CA HIS A 42 15.68 -2.62 -1.35
C HIS A 42 16.31 -1.85 -0.19
N ASP A 43 15.59 -0.91 0.42
CA ASP A 43 16.07 0.04 1.43
C ASP A 43 15.22 0.06 2.71
N HIS A 44 13.99 -0.49 2.68
CA HIS A 44 13.10 -0.53 3.84
C HIS A 44 12.83 -1.95 4.32
N ARG A 45 12.21 -2.79 3.47
CA ARG A 45 11.72 -4.13 3.84
C ARG A 45 12.55 -5.26 3.23
N GLY A 46 13.69 -4.93 2.65
CA GLY A 46 14.70 -5.87 2.19
C GLY A 46 16.06 -5.18 2.08
N THR A 47 16.96 -5.81 1.33
CA THR A 47 18.27 -5.25 0.98
C THR A 47 18.42 -5.19 -0.54
N PRO A 48 19.45 -4.52 -1.09
CA PRO A 48 19.72 -4.55 -2.53
C PRO A 48 19.90 -5.98 -3.08
N GLU A 49 20.52 -6.87 -2.32
CA GLU A 49 20.77 -8.28 -2.69
C GLU A 49 19.53 -9.15 -2.51
N ASN A 50 18.71 -8.85 -1.49
CA ASN A 50 17.50 -9.58 -1.14
C ASN A 50 16.32 -8.62 -0.98
N PRO A 51 15.82 -8.04 -2.08
CA PRO A 51 14.75 -7.06 -2.00
C PRO A 51 13.47 -7.70 -1.48
N GLY A 52 12.82 -6.99 -0.57
CA GLY A 52 11.48 -7.30 -0.12
C GLY A 52 10.43 -6.99 -1.18
N ARG A 53 9.17 -7.03 -0.77
CA ARG A 53 7.98 -6.68 -1.53
C ARG A 53 7.14 -5.72 -0.71
N VAL A 54 6.77 -4.60 -1.30
CA VAL A 54 5.81 -3.64 -0.74
C VAL A 54 4.69 -3.43 -1.74
N VAL A 55 3.58 -2.89 -1.27
CA VAL A 55 2.47 -2.60 -2.18
C VAL A 55 2.78 -1.42 -3.07
N THR A 56 2.28 -1.48 -4.29
CA THR A 56 2.10 -0.34 -5.18
C THR A 56 0.64 -0.28 -5.60
N LEU A 57 0.16 0.93 -5.93
CA LEU A 57 -1.13 1.16 -6.57
C LEU A 57 -0.92 1.23 -8.07
N ILE A 58 -1.70 0.46 -8.83
CA ILE A 58 -1.56 0.34 -10.28
C ILE A 58 -2.94 0.49 -10.91
N HIS A 59 -3.05 1.18 -12.04
CA HIS A 59 -4.28 1.22 -12.83
C HIS A 59 -4.66 -0.20 -13.26
N LYS A 60 -5.93 -0.56 -13.11
CA LYS A 60 -6.41 -1.93 -13.39
C LYS A 60 -6.10 -2.37 -14.82
N GLU A 61 -6.29 -1.49 -15.79
CA GLU A 61 -6.00 -1.76 -17.21
C GLU A 61 -4.52 -2.01 -17.49
N GLU A 62 -3.63 -1.41 -16.71
CA GLU A 62 -2.20 -1.67 -16.79
C GLU A 62 -1.85 -2.99 -16.11
N TRP A 63 -2.43 -3.25 -14.94
CA TRP A 63 -2.21 -4.49 -14.20
C TRP A 63 -2.62 -5.72 -15.00
N ASP A 64 -3.68 -5.63 -15.80
CA ASP A 64 -4.15 -6.74 -16.63
C ASP A 64 -3.06 -7.33 -17.53
N LYS A 65 -2.11 -6.49 -17.97
CA LYS A 65 -0.95 -6.91 -18.79
C LYS A 65 0.09 -7.72 -18.01
N PHE A 66 0.08 -7.64 -16.68
CA PHE A 66 1.06 -8.24 -15.77
C PHE A 66 0.44 -9.20 -14.75
N SER A 67 -0.87 -9.44 -14.82
CA SER A 67 -1.66 -10.17 -13.82
C SER A 67 -1.67 -11.70 -13.99
N GLY A 68 -0.87 -12.26 -14.90
CA GLY A 68 -0.95 -13.68 -15.27
C GLY A 68 -0.73 -14.69 -14.13
N SER A 69 -0.11 -14.28 -13.02
CA SER A 69 0.05 -15.08 -11.80
C SER A 69 -0.74 -14.54 -10.60
N ASP A 70 -1.56 -13.51 -10.79
CA ASP A 70 -2.41 -12.94 -9.74
C ASP A 70 -3.60 -13.88 -9.48
N ALA A 71 -3.84 -14.22 -8.22
CA ALA A 71 -4.99 -15.01 -7.81
C ALA A 71 -6.30 -14.22 -7.86
N PHE A 72 -6.23 -12.88 -7.86
CA PHE A 72 -7.40 -11.99 -7.84
C PHE A 72 -7.33 -10.94 -8.96
N PRO A 73 -7.23 -11.34 -10.24
CA PRO A 73 -6.94 -10.42 -11.34
C PRO A 73 -8.14 -9.52 -11.69
N HIS A 74 -9.34 -9.82 -11.18
CA HIS A 74 -10.57 -9.10 -11.52
C HIS A 74 -10.96 -8.01 -10.51
N GLU A 75 -10.27 -7.90 -9.38
CA GLU A 75 -10.52 -6.82 -8.42
C GLU A 75 -10.03 -5.48 -8.96
N ASP A 76 -10.73 -4.40 -8.65
CA ASP A 76 -10.40 -3.04 -9.08
C ASP A 76 -10.76 -1.98 -8.03
N ILE A 77 -11.01 -2.40 -6.79
CA ILE A 77 -11.30 -1.52 -5.66
C ILE A 77 -10.16 -1.57 -4.66
N VAL A 78 -9.71 -0.39 -4.21
CA VAL A 78 -8.67 -0.25 -3.19
C VAL A 78 -9.11 0.66 -2.07
N TRP A 79 -9.28 0.09 -0.88
CA TRP A 79 -9.55 0.85 0.34
C TRP A 79 -8.30 1.52 0.91
N GLY A 80 -8.46 2.73 1.45
CA GLY A 80 -7.40 3.51 2.07
C GLY A 80 -7.95 4.69 2.88
N ILE A 81 -7.10 5.68 3.13
CA ILE A 81 -7.44 6.87 3.92
C ILE A 81 -7.06 8.13 3.15
N ALA A 82 -7.97 9.09 3.10
CA ALA A 82 -7.69 10.45 2.68
C ALA A 82 -7.20 11.28 3.87
N TYR A 83 -6.00 11.86 3.76
CA TYR A 83 -5.37 12.69 4.77
C TYR A 83 -5.39 14.14 4.35
N THR A 84 -6.12 14.99 5.06
CA THR A 84 -6.04 16.45 4.89
C THR A 84 -4.86 16.97 5.71
N ILE A 85 -3.93 17.64 5.05
CA ILE A 85 -2.74 18.21 5.68
C ILE A 85 -2.99 19.66 6.10
N ASP A 86 -2.43 20.07 7.23
CA ASP A 86 -2.42 21.47 7.65
C ASP A 86 -1.81 22.35 6.54
N PRO A 87 -2.54 23.35 6.01
CA PRO A 87 -2.03 24.23 4.96
C PRO A 87 -0.71 24.93 5.32
N VAL A 88 -0.42 25.15 6.60
CA VAL A 88 0.86 25.75 7.05
C VAL A 88 2.05 24.82 6.79
N HIS A 89 1.81 23.52 6.75
CA HIS A 89 2.83 22.49 6.60
C HIS A 89 2.81 21.79 5.23
N GLU A 90 1.98 22.25 4.28
CA GLU A 90 1.81 21.60 2.98
C GLU A 90 3.14 21.34 2.26
N ALA A 91 4.02 22.36 2.17
CA ALA A 91 5.31 22.24 1.49
C ALA A 91 6.22 21.18 2.16
N GLU A 92 6.29 21.19 3.49
CA GLU A 92 7.07 20.21 4.27
C GLU A 92 6.57 18.78 4.05
N VAL A 93 5.25 18.58 4.03
CA VAL A 93 4.66 17.25 3.82
C VAL A 93 4.83 16.79 2.38
N ARG A 94 4.75 17.68 1.39
CA ARG A 94 5.06 17.35 -0.01
C ARG A 94 6.50 16.86 -0.16
N ASP A 95 7.47 17.61 0.37
CA ASP A 95 8.89 17.22 0.33
C ASP A 95 9.14 15.89 1.04
N TYR A 96 8.50 15.69 2.20
CA TYR A 96 8.55 14.44 2.94
C TYR A 96 8.02 13.25 2.13
N LEU A 97 6.87 13.41 1.47
CA LEU A 97 6.25 12.34 0.68
C LEU A 97 7.02 12.10 -0.62
N ASP A 98 7.51 13.14 -1.30
CA ASP A 98 8.33 13.01 -2.51
C ASP A 98 9.64 12.25 -2.22
N TYR A 99 10.26 12.51 -1.07
CA TYR A 99 11.44 11.75 -0.64
C TYR A 99 11.10 10.29 -0.31
N ARG A 100 9.97 10.06 0.35
CA ARG A 100 9.52 8.73 0.77
C ARG A 100 9.15 7.85 -0.42
N GLU A 101 8.56 8.43 -1.46
CA GLU A 101 8.03 7.70 -2.62
C GLU A 101 8.92 7.85 -3.88
N LYS A 102 10.19 8.25 -3.71
CA LYS A 102 11.17 8.49 -4.78
C LYS A 102 11.41 7.31 -5.74
N ASP A 103 11.09 6.08 -5.33
CA ASP A 103 11.37 4.85 -6.05
C ASP A 103 10.27 4.47 -7.05
N GLY A 104 10.02 5.34 -8.03
CA GLY A 104 9.19 5.01 -9.19
C GLY A 104 7.70 5.30 -9.06
N TYR A 105 7.30 6.05 -8.03
CA TYR A 105 5.95 6.58 -7.92
C TYR A 105 5.79 7.93 -8.61
N THR A 106 4.63 8.15 -9.19
CA THR A 106 4.19 9.44 -9.72
C THR A 106 2.97 9.93 -8.98
N MET A 107 2.95 11.23 -8.68
CA MET A 107 1.80 11.85 -8.05
C MET A 107 0.69 12.08 -9.08
N GLU A 108 -0.46 11.46 -8.87
CA GLU A 108 -1.68 11.61 -9.66
C GLU A 108 -2.78 12.31 -8.85
N THR A 109 -3.80 12.78 -9.56
CA THR A 109 -5.03 13.35 -8.97
C THR A 109 -6.17 12.35 -9.17
N ILE A 110 -6.82 11.95 -8.08
CA ILE A 110 -7.84 10.90 -8.06
C ILE A 110 -9.11 11.32 -7.30
N ASP A 111 -10.24 10.69 -7.64
CA ASP A 111 -11.48 10.81 -6.88
C ASP A 111 -11.59 9.66 -5.87
N ILE A 112 -11.97 9.99 -4.63
CA ILE A 112 -12.12 9.03 -3.53
C ILE A 112 -13.61 8.82 -3.28
N TYR A 113 -14.00 7.56 -3.25
CA TYR A 113 -15.37 7.11 -3.04
C TYR A 113 -15.58 6.73 -1.57
N GLY A 114 -16.80 6.92 -1.11
CA GLY A 114 -17.28 6.45 0.18
C GLY A 114 -18.69 5.88 0.03
N VAL A 115 -19.19 5.28 1.11
CA VAL A 115 -20.53 4.73 1.17
C VAL A 115 -21.38 5.61 2.10
N ASP A 116 -22.54 6.02 1.63
CA ASP A 116 -23.57 6.70 2.42
C ASP A 116 -24.86 5.88 2.37
N GLY A 117 -25.17 5.15 3.45
CA GLY A 117 -26.19 4.11 3.44
C GLY A 117 -25.80 2.96 2.50
N ASP A 118 -26.55 2.78 1.42
CA ASP A 118 -26.27 1.79 0.37
C ASP A 118 -25.73 2.43 -0.92
N GLU A 119 -25.53 3.75 -0.96
CA GLU A 119 -25.09 4.46 -2.16
C GLU A 119 -23.59 4.79 -2.12
N GLU A 120 -22.89 4.38 -3.17
CA GLU A 120 -21.49 4.78 -3.39
C GLU A 120 -21.44 6.17 -4.05
N LYS A 121 -20.71 7.09 -3.44
CA LYS A 121 -20.53 8.45 -3.97
C LYS A 121 -19.09 8.92 -3.82
N ILE A 122 -18.71 9.87 -4.67
CA ILE A 122 -17.44 10.57 -4.53
C ILE A 122 -17.54 11.48 -3.30
N ILE A 123 -16.71 11.23 -2.29
CA ILE A 123 -16.66 11.99 -1.04
C ILE A 123 -15.56 13.06 -1.08
N ILE A 124 -14.50 12.84 -1.85
CA ILE A 124 -13.40 13.79 -2.06
C ILE A 124 -13.03 13.75 -3.54
N ARG A 125 -13.02 14.92 -4.18
CA ARG A 125 -12.57 15.08 -5.56
C ARG A 125 -11.13 15.51 -5.61
N ARG A 126 -10.40 15.02 -6.60
CA ARG A 126 -9.04 15.48 -6.93
C ARG A 126 -8.04 15.46 -5.77
N ALA A 127 -8.06 14.40 -4.96
CA ALA A 127 -7.00 14.14 -3.98
C ALA A 127 -5.71 13.70 -4.68
N PHE A 128 -4.56 13.90 -4.04
CA PHE A 128 -3.26 13.44 -4.53
C PHE A 128 -2.99 12.00 -4.11
N CYS A 129 -2.37 11.21 -4.98
CA CYS A 129 -1.96 9.85 -4.66
C CYS A 129 -0.67 9.49 -5.40
N TYR A 130 0.24 8.80 -4.72
CA TYR A 130 1.48 8.29 -5.32
C TYR A 130 1.22 6.93 -5.97
N VAL A 131 1.12 6.89 -7.30
CA VAL A 131 0.82 5.69 -8.10
C VAL A 131 2.11 5.15 -8.68
N GLY A 132 2.37 3.85 -8.55
CA GLY A 132 3.62 3.28 -9.05
C GLY A 132 3.52 2.98 -10.54
N ARG A 133 4.51 3.40 -11.32
CA ARG A 133 4.50 3.15 -12.76
C ARG A 133 5.01 1.75 -13.09
N ASN A 134 4.43 1.10 -14.09
CA ASN A 134 4.88 -0.22 -14.55
C ASN A 134 6.25 -0.21 -15.26
N ASP A 135 6.76 0.96 -15.66
CA ASP A 135 8.07 1.15 -16.27
C ASP A 135 9.19 1.40 -15.24
N ASN A 136 8.86 1.43 -13.96
CA ASN A 136 9.86 1.65 -12.92
C ASN A 136 10.71 0.37 -12.67
N PRO A 137 12.04 0.47 -12.45
CA PRO A 137 12.92 -0.70 -12.31
C PRO A 137 12.61 -1.63 -11.13
N SER A 138 11.84 -1.14 -10.15
CA SER A 138 11.42 -1.88 -8.97
C SER A 138 10.07 -2.59 -9.16
N PHE A 139 9.34 -2.33 -10.24
CA PHE A 139 8.13 -3.06 -10.59
C PHE A 139 8.47 -4.48 -11.07
N ILE A 140 7.71 -5.47 -10.61
CA ILE A 140 7.95 -6.89 -10.92
C ILE A 140 6.75 -7.62 -11.54
N GLY A 141 5.59 -6.97 -11.66
CA GLY A 141 4.36 -7.64 -12.04
C GLY A 141 3.83 -8.59 -10.97
N SER A 142 3.03 -9.57 -11.38
CA SER A 142 2.48 -10.59 -10.47
C SER A 142 3.46 -11.73 -10.20
N GLU A 143 3.45 -12.20 -8.96
CA GLU A 143 4.09 -13.45 -8.53
C GLU A 143 3.01 -14.37 -7.95
N PRO A 144 3.11 -15.70 -8.11
CA PRO A 144 2.22 -16.63 -7.42
C PRO A 144 2.26 -16.40 -5.90
N LEU A 145 1.11 -16.51 -5.22
CA LEU A 145 0.99 -16.20 -3.80
C LEU A 145 1.99 -16.93 -2.91
N ASP A 146 2.29 -18.21 -3.18
CA ASP A 146 3.26 -18.98 -2.38
C ASP A 146 4.69 -18.42 -2.48
N VAL A 147 5.11 -18.06 -3.69
CA VAL A 147 6.44 -17.47 -3.96
C VAL A 147 6.54 -16.09 -3.32
N LEU A 148 5.48 -15.29 -3.45
CA LEU A 148 5.38 -13.96 -2.88
C LEU A 148 5.38 -14.01 -1.33
N ALA A 149 4.62 -14.94 -0.75
CA ALA A 149 4.57 -15.15 0.69
C ALA A 149 5.92 -15.58 1.24
N GLU A 150 6.61 -16.53 0.59
CA GLU A 150 7.94 -16.97 0.99
C GLU A 150 8.95 -15.82 0.94
N ARG A 151 8.89 -14.98 -0.10
CA ARG A 151 9.73 -13.77 -0.21
C ARG A 151 9.49 -12.82 0.96
N ILE A 152 8.23 -12.45 1.22
CA ILE A 152 7.86 -11.55 2.30
C ILE A 152 8.21 -12.13 3.68
N TRP A 153 8.10 -13.45 3.85
CA TRP A 153 8.42 -14.11 5.09
C TRP A 153 9.94 -14.05 5.40
N LYS A 154 10.79 -14.26 4.40
CA LYS A 154 12.26 -14.26 4.54
C LYS A 154 12.90 -12.87 4.57
N SER A 155 12.32 -11.89 3.88
CA SER A 155 12.93 -10.59 3.68
C SER A 155 12.95 -9.73 4.95
N ILE A 156 14.11 -9.11 5.22
CA ILE A 156 14.35 -8.18 6.32
C ILE A 156 15.12 -7.00 5.76
N GLY A 157 14.72 -5.79 6.09
CA GLY A 157 15.45 -4.58 5.76
C GLY A 157 15.63 -3.66 6.97
N PRO A 158 16.20 -2.46 6.76
CA PRO A 158 16.42 -1.47 7.82
C PRO A 158 15.16 -1.07 8.61
N SER A 159 13.98 -1.19 7.99
CA SER A 159 12.68 -0.90 8.63
C SER A 159 12.03 -2.11 9.30
N GLY A 160 12.74 -3.24 9.43
CA GLY A 160 12.27 -4.47 10.06
C GLY A 160 11.88 -5.56 9.06
N HIS A 161 11.25 -6.62 9.56
CA HIS A 161 10.80 -7.75 8.75
C HIS A 161 9.76 -7.29 7.71
N ASN A 162 9.79 -7.89 6.51
CA ASN A 162 8.80 -7.57 5.50
C ASN A 162 7.40 -8.08 5.87
N LYS A 163 7.29 -9.22 6.55
CA LYS A 163 6.00 -9.72 7.07
C LYS A 163 5.28 -8.75 8.00
N GLU A 164 6.02 -7.96 8.79
CA GLU A 164 5.41 -6.92 9.65
C GLU A 164 4.74 -5.82 8.83
N TYR A 165 5.28 -5.48 7.65
CA TYR A 165 4.61 -4.53 6.75
C TYR A 165 3.25 -5.08 6.30
N LEU A 166 3.22 -6.35 5.88
CA LEU A 166 1.99 -7.02 5.47
C LEU A 166 0.97 -7.07 6.60
N TYR A 167 1.38 -7.50 7.79
CA TYR A 167 0.48 -7.63 8.94
C TYR A 167 -0.09 -6.30 9.40
N ASN A 168 0.73 -5.25 9.48
CA ASN A 168 0.25 -3.92 9.82
C ASN A 168 -0.70 -3.37 8.76
N LEU A 169 -0.41 -3.60 7.47
CA LEU A 169 -1.30 -3.17 6.38
C LEU A 169 -2.64 -3.89 6.45
N VAL A 170 -2.63 -5.21 6.59
CA VAL A 170 -3.86 -6.02 6.63
C VAL A 170 -4.72 -5.65 7.83
N ALA A 171 -4.11 -5.51 9.02
CA ALA A 171 -4.82 -5.05 10.22
C ALA A 171 -5.45 -3.68 10.01
N ALA A 172 -4.68 -2.72 9.50
CA ALA A 172 -5.18 -1.37 9.29
C ALA A 172 -6.27 -1.29 8.22
N VAL A 173 -6.21 -2.12 7.17
CA VAL A 173 -7.28 -2.22 6.15
C VAL A 173 -8.56 -2.78 6.75
N ARG A 174 -8.50 -3.80 7.62
CA ARG A 174 -9.67 -4.32 8.34
C ARG A 174 -10.38 -3.25 9.17
N ASP A 175 -9.60 -2.32 9.74
CA ASP A 175 -10.11 -1.29 10.64
C ASP A 175 -10.69 -0.06 9.90
N LEU A 176 -10.56 0.03 8.57
CA LEU A 176 -11.04 1.20 7.80
C LEU A 176 -12.57 1.33 7.80
N SER A 177 -13.26 0.22 7.63
CA SER A 177 -14.71 0.16 7.44
C SER A 177 -15.17 -1.29 7.53
N PRO A 178 -16.40 -1.57 8.01
CA PRO A 178 -17.00 -2.91 7.93
C PRO A 178 -17.05 -3.48 6.51
N ASN A 179 -17.06 -2.62 5.49
CA ASN A 179 -17.07 -3.00 4.08
C ASN A 179 -15.66 -3.08 3.47
N SER A 180 -14.60 -2.75 4.24
CA SER A 180 -13.24 -2.80 3.74
C SER A 180 -12.76 -4.24 3.64
N TYR A 181 -12.43 -4.65 2.43
CA TYR A 181 -11.95 -6.00 2.14
C TYR A 181 -10.96 -5.96 0.97
N ASP A 182 -9.94 -6.80 1.02
CA ASP A 182 -8.91 -6.93 -0.02
C ASP A 182 -8.46 -8.40 -0.08
N SER A 183 -8.91 -9.13 -1.10
CA SER A 183 -8.66 -10.58 -1.17
C SER A 183 -7.18 -10.89 -1.30
N HIS A 184 -6.44 -10.09 -2.07
CA HIS A 184 -5.00 -10.27 -2.24
C HIS A 184 -4.25 -10.13 -0.92
N LEU A 185 -4.53 -9.06 -0.16
CA LEU A 185 -3.90 -8.87 1.16
C LEU A 185 -4.21 -10.02 2.11
N TYR A 186 -5.46 -10.47 2.16
CA TYR A 186 -5.89 -11.45 3.17
C TYR A 186 -5.40 -12.86 2.83
N ALA A 187 -5.43 -13.22 1.55
CA ALA A 187 -4.82 -14.47 1.10
C ALA A 187 -3.32 -14.46 1.37
N LEU A 188 -2.62 -13.38 1.03
CA LEU A 188 -1.18 -13.27 1.26
C LEU A 188 -0.85 -13.34 2.76
N GLU A 189 -1.64 -12.69 3.62
CA GLU A 189 -1.49 -12.82 5.08
C GLU A 189 -1.60 -14.27 5.54
N ALA A 190 -2.60 -15.01 5.05
CA ALA A 190 -2.82 -16.41 5.41
C ALA A 190 -1.61 -17.29 5.03
N HIS A 191 -1.05 -17.10 3.83
CA HIS A 191 0.14 -17.86 3.38
C HIS A 191 1.36 -17.53 4.26
N VAL A 192 1.61 -16.26 4.57
CA VAL A 192 2.74 -15.87 5.43
C VAL A 192 2.55 -16.36 6.88
N ARG A 193 1.32 -16.34 7.42
CA ARG A 193 1.02 -16.90 8.75
C ARG A 193 1.21 -18.42 8.80
N ALA A 194 0.89 -19.13 7.72
CA ALA A 194 1.16 -20.56 7.62
C ALA A 194 2.67 -20.86 7.68
N LEU A 195 3.49 -20.01 7.04
CA LEU A 195 4.96 -20.11 7.14
C LEU A 195 5.46 -19.85 8.56
N ASP A 196 4.92 -18.84 9.26
CA ASP A 196 5.24 -18.59 10.68
C ASP A 196 4.89 -19.80 11.57
N ALA A 197 3.71 -20.39 11.38
CA ALA A 197 3.29 -21.57 12.14
C ALA A 197 4.17 -22.80 11.86
N ALA A 198 4.58 -22.99 10.60
CA ALA A 198 5.40 -24.14 10.19
C ALA A 198 6.86 -24.04 10.65
N ASN A 199 7.40 -22.83 10.81
CA ASN A 199 8.82 -22.62 11.11
C ASN A 199 9.09 -22.21 12.57
N GLY A 200 8.04 -21.98 13.36
CA GLY A 200 8.15 -21.40 14.69
C GLY A 200 8.66 -19.96 14.63
N ASP A 201 8.39 -19.18 15.67
CA ASP A 201 8.94 -17.83 15.79
C ASP A 201 10.46 -17.95 15.98
N ILE A 202 11.23 -18.03 14.89
CA ILE A 202 12.69 -17.91 14.91
C ILE A 202 12.97 -16.45 15.30
N ARG A 203 12.88 -16.17 16.61
CA ARG A 203 13.52 -15.01 17.21
C ARG A 203 14.99 -15.17 16.92
N ILE A 204 15.48 -14.44 15.93
CA ILE A 204 16.92 -14.27 15.75
C ILE A 204 17.39 -13.57 17.02
N GLU A 205 17.98 -14.34 17.94
CA GLU A 205 18.69 -13.78 19.08
C GLU A 205 19.72 -12.80 18.52
N SER A 206 19.54 -11.51 18.85
CA SER A 206 20.57 -10.51 18.68
C SER A 206 21.82 -11.02 19.40
N LYS A 207 22.86 -11.31 18.62
CA LYS A 207 24.17 -11.70 19.13
C LYS A 207 24.64 -10.69 20.20
N PRO A 208 25.28 -11.16 21.29
CA PRO A 208 25.72 -10.31 22.41
C PRO A 208 26.74 -9.26 21.99
#